data_AF-A0A1W9Q3Q9-F1
#
_entry.id   AF-A0A1W9Q3Q9-F1
#
_cell.length_a   1.000
_cell.length_b   1.000
_cell.length_c   1.000
_cell.angle_alpha   90.00
_cell.angle_beta   90.00
_cell.angle_gamma   90.00
#
_symmetry.space_group_name_H-M   'P 1'
#
loop_
_entity.id
_entity.type
_entity.pdbx_description
1 polymer ?
#
loop_
_entity_poly.entity_id
_entity_poly.type
_entity_poly.pdbx_seq_one_letter_code
_entity_poly.pdbx_strand_id
1 'polypeptide(L)'
;NTPDALKKAIQLEASLNTRNVATVAGTLVASDGRSPFAAMMMALDADVTVNSEQESVTSKIGDLLSLRDETLEGKLITKISIPLNVNCAYEYVARTPADKPIVCAALTQWSAGRTRLVLGGWGASPALAMDGKGTEGIEAAAKNATHDAEDAWGSAEYRQDVAATLAKRCLTGLVD
;
A
#
# COMPACT_ATOMS: atom_id res chain seq x y z
N ASN A 1 -11.36 16.80 -1.33
CA ASN A 1 -9.89 16.98 -1.39
C ASN A 1 -9.21 15.65 -1.17
N THR A 2 -8.22 15.30 -1.99
CA THR A 2 -7.45 14.05 -1.83
C THR A 2 -6.54 14.14 -0.58
N PRO A 3 -6.47 13.09 0.27
CA PRO A 3 -5.59 13.08 1.44
C PRO A 3 -4.11 13.27 1.08
N ASP A 4 -3.34 13.96 1.92
CA ASP A 4 -1.93 14.27 1.65
C ASP A 4 -1.04 13.03 1.66
N ALA A 5 -1.35 12.04 2.50
CA ALA A 5 -0.68 10.74 2.47
C ALA A 5 -0.79 10.05 1.10
N LEU A 6 -1.97 10.11 0.48
CA LEU A 6 -2.18 9.55 -0.86
C LEU A 6 -1.44 10.36 -1.93
N LYS A 7 -1.41 11.70 -1.84
CA LYS A 7 -0.60 12.53 -2.75
C LYS A 7 0.89 12.19 -2.65
N LYS A 8 1.42 12.04 -1.43
CA LYS A 8 2.83 11.67 -1.16
C LYS A 8 3.17 10.33 -1.81
N ALA A 9 2.31 9.31 -1.65
CA ALA A 9 2.52 8.01 -2.28
C ALA A 9 2.46 8.07 -3.81
N ILE A 10 1.48 8.78 -4.40
CA ILE A 10 1.38 8.95 -5.86
C ILE A 10 2.62 9.66 -6.42
N GLN A 11 3.13 10.68 -5.72
CA GLN A 11 4.32 11.41 -6.14
C GLN A 11 5.60 10.56 -6.06
N LEU A 12 5.67 9.63 -5.12
CA LEU A 12 6.81 8.73 -4.96
C LEU A 12 6.78 7.53 -5.93
N GLU A 13 5.59 7.13 -6.40
CA GLU A 13 5.40 5.96 -7.28
C GLU A 13 6.26 6.02 -8.55
N ALA A 14 6.30 7.19 -9.19
CA ALA A 14 7.02 7.37 -10.45
C ALA A 14 7.36 8.84 -10.69
N SER A 15 8.25 9.12 -11.65
CA SER A 15 8.61 10.48 -12.06
C SER A 15 7.41 11.25 -12.64
N LEU A 16 7.50 12.59 -12.70
CA LEU A 16 6.45 13.44 -13.27
C LEU A 16 6.05 13.01 -14.69
N ASN A 17 7.04 12.75 -15.55
CA ASN A 17 6.79 12.37 -16.94
C ASN A 17 6.07 11.02 -17.04
N THR A 18 6.48 10.06 -16.21
CA THR A 18 5.82 8.76 -16.14
C THR A 18 4.37 8.90 -15.67
N ARG A 19 4.12 9.71 -14.63
CA ARG A 19 2.76 9.92 -14.09
C ARG A 19 1.82 10.63 -15.08
N ASN A 20 2.35 11.43 -16.00
CA ASN A 20 1.53 12.08 -17.03
C ASN A 20 1.00 11.11 -18.10
N VAL A 21 1.63 9.94 -18.26
CA VAL A 21 1.25 8.94 -19.27
C VAL A 21 0.68 7.67 -18.63
N ALA A 22 1.12 7.31 -17.42
CA ALA A 22 0.65 6.13 -16.70
C ALA A 22 -0.81 6.28 -16.26
N THR A 23 -1.52 5.15 -16.26
CA THR A 23 -2.88 5.06 -15.74
C THR A 23 -2.87 4.43 -14.35
N VAL A 24 -3.84 4.79 -13.51
CA VAL A 24 -3.97 4.23 -12.17
C VAL A 24 -4.11 2.70 -12.19
N ALA A 25 -4.93 2.18 -13.11
CA ALA A 25 -5.10 0.75 -13.32
C ALA A 25 -3.79 0.09 -13.78
N GLY A 26 -3.14 0.64 -14.82
CA GLY A 26 -1.89 0.09 -15.36
C GLY A 26 -0.78 0.05 -14.32
N THR A 27 -0.67 1.09 -13.49
CA THR A 27 0.27 1.12 -12.37
C THR A 27 0.01 -0.01 -11.37
N LEU A 28 -1.25 -0.29 -11.01
CA LEU A 28 -1.57 -1.39 -10.08
C LEU A 28 -1.26 -2.76 -10.70
N VAL A 29 -1.56 -2.96 -11.99
CA VAL A 29 -1.23 -4.22 -12.69
C VAL A 29 0.28 -4.45 -12.73
N ALA A 30 1.07 -3.42 -13.01
CA ALA A 30 2.52 -3.51 -13.11
C ALA A 30 3.25 -3.35 -11.75
N SER A 31 2.51 -3.15 -10.66
CA SER A 31 3.10 -2.88 -9.34
C SER A 31 3.74 -4.12 -8.72
N ASP A 32 4.78 -3.88 -7.94
CA ASP A 32 5.41 -4.82 -7.04
C ASP A 32 5.19 -4.39 -5.59
N GLY A 33 5.67 -5.17 -4.62
CA GLY A 33 5.53 -4.78 -3.22
C GLY A 33 6.33 -3.53 -2.82
N ARG A 34 7.16 -2.99 -3.73
CA ARG A 34 7.84 -1.71 -3.56
C ARG A 34 7.00 -0.51 -3.99
N SER A 35 5.83 -0.70 -4.62
CA SER A 35 4.96 0.39 -5.07
C SER A 35 4.33 1.16 -3.88
N PRO A 36 4.66 2.45 -3.71
CA PRO A 36 3.97 3.33 -2.77
C PRO A 36 2.45 3.40 -3.02
N PHE A 37 2.06 3.47 -4.29
CA PHE A 37 0.66 3.61 -4.67
C PHE A 37 -0.15 2.36 -4.32
N ALA A 38 0.35 1.17 -4.64
CA ALA A 38 -0.30 -0.09 -4.30
C ALA A 38 -0.44 -0.25 -2.78
N ALA A 39 0.60 0.11 -2.01
CA ALA A 39 0.57 0.06 -0.55
C ALA A 39 -0.55 0.96 0.03
N MET A 40 -0.68 2.19 -0.47
CA MET A 40 -1.77 3.09 -0.06
C MET A 40 -3.15 2.58 -0.49
N MET A 41 -3.31 2.02 -1.68
CA MET A 41 -4.59 1.45 -2.10
C MET A 41 -5.01 0.29 -1.20
N MET A 42 -4.08 -0.59 -0.85
CA MET A 42 -4.33 -1.71 0.07
C MET A 42 -4.66 -1.21 1.48
N ALA A 43 -3.94 -0.19 1.98
CA ALA A 43 -4.21 0.43 3.28
C ALA A 43 -5.58 1.10 3.32
N LEU A 44 -6.03 1.70 2.22
CA LEU A 44 -7.34 2.34 2.08
C LEU A 44 -8.47 1.32 1.88
N ASP A 45 -8.18 0.02 1.81
CA ASP A 45 -9.16 -1.04 1.55
C ASP A 45 -9.98 -0.78 0.26
N ALA A 46 -9.30 -0.25 -0.76
CA ALA A 46 -9.90 0.16 -2.01
C ALA A 46 -10.56 -1.02 -2.74
N ASP A 47 -11.70 -0.75 -3.37
CA ASP A 47 -12.40 -1.70 -4.22
C ASP A 47 -11.93 -1.56 -5.66
N VAL A 48 -11.74 -2.69 -6.33
CA VAL A 48 -11.37 -2.77 -7.74
C VAL A 48 -12.42 -3.57 -8.50
N THR A 49 -12.95 -2.98 -9.56
CA THR A 49 -13.89 -3.64 -10.46
C THR A 49 -13.14 -4.11 -11.70
N VAL A 50 -13.15 -5.41 -11.91
CA VAL A 50 -12.54 -6.12 -13.03
C VAL A 50 -13.64 -6.62 -13.95
N ASN A 51 -13.55 -6.31 -15.24
CA ASN A 51 -14.51 -6.73 -16.26
C ASN A 51 -13.86 -7.72 -17.23
N SER A 52 -14.61 -8.74 -17.61
CA SER A 52 -14.39 -9.56 -18.80
C SER A 52 -15.53 -9.29 -19.81
N GLU A 53 -15.54 -10.02 -20.93
CA GLU A 53 -16.68 -9.97 -21.87
C GLU A 53 -18.00 -10.45 -21.25
N GLN A 54 -17.94 -11.26 -20.19
CA GLN A 54 -19.09 -11.99 -19.65
C GLN A 54 -19.49 -11.53 -18.24
N GLU A 55 -18.54 -11.01 -17.45
CA GLU A 55 -18.75 -10.68 -16.05
C GLU A 55 -18.08 -9.38 -15.62
N SER A 56 -18.62 -8.76 -14.57
CA SER A 56 -18.01 -7.63 -13.86
C SER A 56 -17.98 -7.97 -12.37
N VAL A 57 -16.77 -8.10 -11.83
CA VAL A 57 -16.54 -8.54 -10.46
C VAL A 57 -15.83 -7.43 -9.70
N THR A 58 -16.35 -7.08 -8.52
CA THR A 58 -15.69 -6.14 -7.61
C THR A 58 -15.08 -6.90 -6.44
N SER A 59 -13.79 -6.66 -6.18
CA SER A 59 -13.03 -7.28 -5.09
C SER A 59 -12.17 -6.26 -4.37
N LYS A 60 -11.56 -6.64 -3.24
CA LYS A 60 -10.59 -5.80 -2.56
C LYS A 60 -9.26 -5.83 -3.31
N ILE A 61 -8.60 -4.67 -3.36
CA ILE A 61 -7.29 -4.57 -4.00
C ILE A 61 -6.25 -5.51 -3.37
N GLY A 62 -6.35 -5.83 -2.08
CA GLY A 62 -5.45 -6.77 -1.42
C GLY A 62 -5.54 -8.18 -2.00
N ASP A 63 -6.76 -8.63 -2.29
CA ASP A 63 -7.01 -9.92 -2.92
C ASP A 63 -6.51 -9.92 -4.38
N LEU A 64 -6.80 -8.83 -5.11
CA LEU A 64 -6.35 -8.67 -6.49
C LEU A 64 -4.82 -8.72 -6.58
N LEU A 65 -4.09 -7.97 -5.74
CA LEU A 65 -2.63 -7.89 -5.84
C LEU A 65 -1.92 -9.23 -5.58
N SER A 66 -2.55 -10.09 -4.76
CA SER A 66 -2.02 -11.42 -4.41
C SER A 66 -2.25 -12.45 -5.53
N LEU A 67 -3.35 -12.32 -6.28
CA LEU A 67 -3.78 -13.25 -7.32
C LEU A 67 -3.83 -12.59 -8.71
N ARG A 68 -3.07 -11.51 -8.92
CA ARG A 68 -3.25 -10.60 -10.07
C ARG A 68 -3.10 -11.30 -11.42
N ASP A 69 -2.13 -12.21 -11.54
CA ASP A 69 -1.79 -12.83 -12.82
C ASP A 69 -2.95 -13.73 -13.29
N GLU A 70 -3.53 -14.49 -12.38
CA GLU A 70 -4.70 -15.34 -12.62
C GLU A 70 -6.00 -14.51 -12.74
N THR A 71 -6.16 -13.50 -11.89
CA THR A 71 -7.40 -12.70 -11.81
C THR A 71 -7.59 -11.78 -13.01
N LEU A 72 -6.50 -11.30 -13.61
CA LEU A 72 -6.52 -10.34 -14.71
C LEU A 72 -6.28 -10.96 -16.08
N GLU A 73 -6.06 -12.27 -16.17
CA GLU A 73 -5.91 -12.95 -17.46
C GLU A 73 -7.17 -12.76 -18.32
N GLY A 74 -7.03 -12.02 -19.44
CA GLY A 74 -8.15 -11.70 -20.32
C GLY A 74 -9.19 -10.72 -19.74
N LYS A 75 -8.88 -10.04 -18.62
CA LYS A 75 -9.79 -9.09 -17.96
C LYS A 75 -9.17 -7.71 -17.82
N LEU A 76 -9.99 -6.70 -17.54
CA LEU A 76 -9.57 -5.29 -17.42
C LEU A 76 -10.08 -4.66 -16.13
N ILE A 77 -9.21 -3.95 -15.41
CA ILE A 77 -9.63 -3.07 -14.32
C ILE A 77 -10.32 -1.84 -14.94
N THR A 78 -11.60 -1.66 -14.67
CA THR A 78 -12.40 -0.57 -15.24
C THR A 78 -12.75 0.51 -14.21
N LYS A 79 -12.71 0.19 -12.92
CA LYS A 79 -13.02 1.13 -11.85
C LYS A 79 -12.22 0.82 -10.59
N ILE A 80 -11.78 1.88 -9.91
CA ILE A 80 -11.15 1.82 -8.59
C ILE A 80 -11.94 2.77 -7.69
N SER A 81 -12.47 2.26 -6.58
CA SER A 81 -13.25 3.03 -5.61
C SER A 81 -12.47 3.15 -4.31
N ILE A 82 -12.23 4.39 -3.87
CA ILE A 82 -11.40 4.70 -2.72
C ILE A 82 -12.28 5.37 -1.66
N PRO A 83 -12.30 4.87 -0.40
CA PRO A 83 -12.98 5.59 0.68
C PRO A 83 -12.17 6.81 1.07
N LEU A 84 -12.77 8.00 0.95
CA LEU A 84 -12.09 9.28 1.25
C LEU A 84 -12.43 9.86 2.64
N ASN A 85 -13.43 9.32 3.33
CA ASN A 85 -13.81 9.73 4.68
C ASN A 85 -13.02 8.94 5.73
N VAL A 86 -11.68 9.01 5.65
CA VAL A 86 -10.74 8.26 6.49
C VAL A 86 -9.54 9.12 6.83
N ASN A 87 -8.91 8.86 7.98
CA ASN A 87 -7.62 9.43 8.32
C ASN A 87 -6.55 8.47 7.77
N CYS A 88 -5.54 8.99 7.08
CA CYS A 88 -4.46 8.15 6.57
C CYS A 88 -3.10 8.84 6.64
N ALA A 89 -2.06 8.04 6.85
CA ALA A 89 -0.68 8.47 6.95
C ALA A 89 0.22 7.54 6.12
N TYR A 90 1.24 8.11 5.48
CA TYR A 90 2.19 7.39 4.66
C TYR A 90 3.62 7.81 4.99
N GLU A 91 4.44 6.83 5.40
CA GLU A 91 5.85 7.04 5.71
C GLU A 91 6.74 6.01 5.02
N TYR A 92 7.97 6.41 4.71
CA TYR A 92 8.89 5.55 3.97
C TYR A 92 10.36 5.84 4.30
N VAL A 93 11.22 4.87 4.00
CA VAL A 93 12.68 5.01 3.93
C VAL A 93 13.14 4.54 2.56
N ALA A 94 13.99 5.33 1.93
CA ALA A 94 14.63 5.04 0.66
C ALA A 94 16.08 5.55 0.67
N ARG A 95 16.91 5.11 -0.28
CA ARG A 95 18.32 5.58 -0.38
C ARG A 95 18.42 7.04 -0.80
N THR A 96 17.52 7.47 -1.67
CA THR A 96 17.35 8.88 -2.05
C THR A 96 15.86 9.24 -1.99
N PRO A 97 15.49 10.53 -1.86
CA PRO A 97 14.08 10.93 -1.74
C PRO A 97 13.18 10.55 -2.92
N ALA A 98 13.75 10.22 -4.08
CA ALA A 98 13.00 9.81 -5.28
C ALA A 98 13.08 8.30 -5.58
N ASP A 99 13.89 7.54 -4.82
CA ASP A 99 13.98 6.09 -4.99
C ASP A 99 12.68 5.42 -4.50
N LYS A 100 12.30 4.31 -5.14
CA LYS A 100 11.29 3.40 -4.56
C LYS A 100 11.73 2.98 -3.15
N PRO A 101 10.78 2.86 -2.20
CA PRO A 101 11.10 2.56 -0.81
C PRO A 101 11.87 1.25 -0.65
N ILE A 102 12.77 1.23 0.34
CA ILE A 102 13.32 0.00 0.93
C ILE A 102 12.28 -0.58 1.90
N VAL A 103 11.60 0.31 2.65
CA VAL A 103 10.44 0.02 3.49
C VAL A 103 9.49 1.21 3.43
N CYS A 104 8.19 0.95 3.31
CA CYS A 104 7.16 1.95 3.53
C CYS A 104 6.05 1.41 4.43
N ALA A 105 5.36 2.33 5.11
CA ALA A 105 4.19 2.06 5.94
C ALA A 105 3.04 2.97 5.48
N ALA A 106 1.91 2.34 5.18
CA ALA A 106 0.66 2.99 4.82
C ALA A 106 -0.37 2.63 5.89
N LEU A 107 -0.90 3.65 6.57
CA LEU A 107 -1.83 3.48 7.68
C LEU A 107 -3.13 4.21 7.38
N THR A 108 -4.25 3.54 7.59
CA THR A 108 -5.59 4.13 7.49
C THR A 108 -6.37 3.85 8.77
N GLN A 109 -7.09 4.84 9.26
CA GLN A 109 -8.04 4.73 10.35
C GLN A 109 -9.42 5.26 9.94
N TRP A 110 -10.45 4.44 10.16
CA TRP A 110 -11.84 4.81 9.92
C TRP A 110 -12.47 5.35 11.20
N SER A 111 -13.54 6.14 11.07
CA SER A 111 -14.26 6.78 12.19
C SER A 111 -14.77 5.80 13.26
N ALA A 112 -14.98 4.53 12.92
CA ALA A 112 -15.38 3.47 13.86
C ALA A 112 -14.20 2.86 14.66
N GLY A 113 -12.98 3.37 14.48
CA GLY A 113 -11.77 2.89 15.16
C GLY A 113 -11.13 1.65 14.53
N ARG A 114 -11.59 1.22 13.34
CA ARG A 114 -10.85 0.25 12.52
C ARG A 114 -9.56 0.91 12.04
N THR A 115 -8.45 0.22 12.18
CA THR A 115 -7.13 0.63 11.71
C THR A 115 -6.58 -0.45 10.81
N ARG A 116 -6.01 -0.05 9.68
CA ARG A 116 -5.31 -0.95 8.76
C ARG A 116 -3.90 -0.45 8.50
N LEU A 117 -2.90 -1.28 8.79
CA LEU A 117 -1.50 -1.06 8.46
C LEU A 117 -1.09 -1.98 7.32
N VAL A 118 -0.55 -1.39 6.26
CA VAL A 118 0.10 -2.09 5.15
C VAL A 118 1.56 -1.66 5.10
N LEU A 119 2.43 -2.63 4.85
CA LEU A 119 3.84 -2.41 4.64
C LEU A 119 4.22 -2.73 3.20
N GLY A 120 5.22 -2.04 2.69
CA GLY A 120 5.81 -2.33 1.38
C GLY A 120 7.32 -2.15 1.41
N GLY A 121 7.95 -2.37 0.27
CA GLY A 121 9.40 -2.30 0.10
C GLY A 121 10.04 -3.61 -0.36
N TRP A 122 9.27 -4.70 -0.50
CA TRP A 122 9.77 -6.02 -0.89
C TRP A 122 8.69 -6.87 -1.54
N GLY A 123 9.09 -7.98 -2.15
CA GLY A 123 8.17 -9.01 -2.63
C GLY A 123 7.30 -8.60 -3.82
N ALA A 124 6.36 -9.48 -4.17
CA ALA A 124 5.49 -9.30 -5.33
C ALA A 124 4.35 -8.30 -5.06
N SER A 125 3.96 -8.08 -3.81
CA SER A 125 2.87 -7.17 -3.42
C SER A 125 3.14 -6.58 -2.02
N PRO A 126 2.53 -5.44 -1.67
CA PRO A 126 2.53 -4.96 -0.30
C PRO A 126 1.93 -6.00 0.65
N ALA A 127 2.36 -5.98 1.91
CA ALA A 127 1.94 -6.93 2.94
C ALA A 127 0.98 -6.26 3.94
N LEU A 128 -0.16 -6.89 4.18
CA LEU A 128 -1.06 -6.50 5.26
C LEU A 128 -0.44 -6.89 6.61
N ALA A 129 -0.07 -5.91 7.42
CA ALA A 129 0.54 -6.16 8.73
C ALA A 129 -0.51 -6.22 9.84
N MET A 130 -1.54 -5.39 9.76
CA MET A 130 -2.59 -5.31 10.78
C MET A 130 -3.90 -4.83 10.14
N ASP A 131 -5.02 -5.44 10.52
CA ASP A 131 -6.37 -4.94 10.26
C ASP A 131 -7.25 -5.30 11.45
N GLY A 132 -7.74 -4.30 12.17
CA GLY A 132 -8.47 -4.54 13.40
C GLY A 132 -8.92 -3.27 14.09
N LYS A 133 -9.45 -3.38 15.31
CA LYS A 133 -9.88 -2.24 16.10
C LYS A 133 -8.71 -1.69 16.92
N GLY A 134 -8.54 -0.37 16.91
CA GLY A 134 -7.49 0.31 17.68
C GLY A 134 -6.13 0.27 17.00
N THR A 135 -5.09 0.63 17.74
CA THR A 135 -3.70 0.77 17.26
C THR A 135 -2.70 0.01 18.13
N GLU A 136 -3.21 -0.78 19.07
CA GLU A 136 -2.41 -1.56 20.01
C GLU A 136 -1.62 -2.64 19.26
N GLY A 137 -0.35 -2.80 19.61
CA GLY A 137 0.51 -3.81 19.00
C GLY A 137 0.98 -3.49 17.57
N ILE A 138 0.75 -2.27 17.05
CA ILE A 138 1.11 -1.92 15.66
C ILE A 138 2.60 -2.14 15.35
N GLU A 139 3.49 -1.85 16.30
CA GLU A 139 4.95 -2.04 16.15
C GLU A 139 5.30 -3.54 16.06
N ALA A 140 4.66 -4.37 16.88
CA ALA A 140 4.85 -5.82 16.86
C ALA A 140 4.28 -6.44 15.58
N ALA A 141 3.11 -5.98 15.13
CA ALA A 141 2.52 -6.39 13.87
C ALA A 141 3.44 -6.03 12.68
N ALA A 142 4.04 -4.84 12.71
CA ALA A 142 4.98 -4.41 11.68
C ALA A 142 6.24 -5.28 11.63
N LYS A 143 6.82 -5.61 12.78
CA LYS A 143 7.96 -6.54 12.88
C LYS A 143 7.59 -7.94 12.36
N ASN A 144 6.46 -8.48 12.81
CA ASN A 144 6.02 -9.80 12.38
C ASN A 144 5.79 -9.87 10.87
N ALA A 145 5.22 -8.84 10.26
CA ALA A 145 5.00 -8.80 8.81
C ALA A 145 6.30 -8.72 7.99
N THR A 146 7.43 -8.32 8.60
CA THR A 146 8.73 -8.15 7.94
C THR A 146 9.78 -9.18 8.38
N HIS A 147 9.40 -10.17 9.19
CA HIS A 147 10.34 -11.13 9.79
C HIS A 147 11.13 -11.96 8.77
N ASP A 148 10.57 -12.21 7.59
CA ASP A 148 11.19 -12.96 6.48
C ASP A 148 11.25 -12.11 5.20
N ALA A 149 11.32 -10.79 5.35
CA ALA A 149 11.37 -9.84 4.24
C ALA A 149 12.82 -9.56 3.82
N GLU A 150 13.65 -10.57 3.56
CA GLU A 150 15.01 -10.34 3.07
C GLU A 150 15.05 -10.26 1.53
N ASP A 151 15.76 -9.27 0.98
CA ASP A 151 16.09 -9.22 -0.44
C ASP A 151 17.36 -8.39 -0.73
N ALA A 152 17.66 -8.15 -2.01
CA ALA A 152 18.82 -7.39 -2.46
C ALA A 152 18.90 -5.92 -1.98
N TRP A 153 17.83 -5.37 -1.40
CA TRP A 153 17.73 -3.98 -0.95
C TRP A 153 17.87 -3.83 0.57
N GLY A 154 17.69 -4.90 1.35
CA GLY A 154 17.83 -4.86 2.81
C GLY A 154 17.57 -6.20 3.49
N SER A 155 18.20 -6.40 4.65
CA SER A 155 17.99 -7.57 5.49
C SER A 155 16.62 -7.53 6.18
N ALA A 156 16.10 -8.71 6.54
CA ALA A 156 14.85 -8.81 7.30
C ALA A 156 14.96 -8.11 8.67
N GLU A 157 16.11 -8.19 9.35
CA GLU A 157 16.36 -7.50 10.62
C GLU A 157 16.23 -5.98 10.48
N TYR A 158 16.88 -5.40 9.46
CA TYR A 158 16.77 -3.97 9.16
C TYR A 158 15.32 -3.58 8.89
N ARG A 159 14.59 -4.38 8.09
CA ARG A 159 13.18 -4.08 7.76
C ARG A 159 12.27 -4.15 8.96
N GLN A 160 12.48 -5.07 9.90
CA GLN A 160 11.71 -5.15 11.14
C GLN A 160 11.81 -3.88 11.98
N ASP A 161 13.03 -3.39 12.19
CA ASP A 161 13.25 -2.18 12.98
C ASP A 161 12.72 -0.92 12.30
N VAL A 162 12.94 -0.80 10.99
CA VAL A 162 12.44 0.34 10.21
C VAL A 162 10.92 0.31 10.12
N ALA A 163 10.31 -0.85 9.86
CA ALA A 163 8.85 -0.97 9.74
C ALA A 163 8.14 -0.57 11.04
N ALA A 164 8.64 -1.00 12.20
CA ALA A 164 8.11 -0.58 13.50
C ALA A 164 8.20 0.96 13.69
N THR A 165 9.35 1.54 13.33
CA THR A 165 9.57 2.99 13.40
C THR A 165 8.62 3.75 12.47
N LEU A 166 8.44 3.30 11.23
CA LEU A 166 7.55 3.91 10.26
C LEU A 166 6.08 3.79 10.68
N ALA A 167 5.66 2.63 11.19
CA ALA A 167 4.32 2.42 11.72
C ALA A 167 4.00 3.39 12.86
N LYS A 168 4.96 3.62 13.78
CA LYS A 168 4.84 4.60 14.85
C LYS A 168 4.73 6.04 14.34
N ARG A 169 5.54 6.40 13.32
CA ARG A 169 5.45 7.73 12.68
C ARG A 169 4.10 7.95 12.01
N CYS A 170 3.56 6.92 11.34
CA CYS A 170 2.22 6.99 10.77
C CYS A 170 1.16 7.25 11.84
N LEU A 171 1.24 6.64 13.03
CA LEU A 171 0.31 6.93 14.12
C LEU A 171 0.37 8.39 14.57
N THR A 172 1.58 8.94 14.73
CA THR A 172 1.75 10.35 15.11
C THR A 172 1.15 11.27 14.04
N GLY A 173 1.32 10.93 12.77
CA GLY A 173 0.78 11.71 11.64
C GLY A 173 -0.71 11.52 11.35
N LEU A 174 -1.43 10.64 12.06
CA LEU A 174 -2.90 10.51 11.94
C LEU A 174 -3.67 11.59 12.73
N VAL A 175 -2.99 12.30 13.63
CA VAL A 175 -3.60 13.21 14.61
C VAL A 175 -3.68 14.66 14.08
N ASP A 176 -3.03 14.95 12.96
CA ASP A 176 -3.00 16.27 12.30
C ASP A 176 -4.01 16.38 11.14
#